data_AF-A0AAE1CPN8-F1
#
_entry.id   AF-A0AAE1CPN8-F1
#
_cell.length_a   1.000
_cell.length_b   1.000
_cell.length_c   1.000
_cell.angle_alpha   90.00
_cell.angle_beta   90.00
_cell.angle_gamma   90.00
#
_symmetry.space_group_name_H-M   'P 1'
#
loop_
_entity.id
_entity.type
_entity.pdbx_description
1 polymer ?
#
loop_
_entity_poly.entity_id
_entity_poly.type
_entity_poly.pdbx_seq_one_letter_code
_entity_poly.pdbx_strand_id
1 'polypeptide(L)'
;MFCPLQKLGAFPCPALSPSDSVPTSVHELRPSDIKIVAAIGDSYTTGRASGGLCPFNMLFNYRGNAWSIGGDNDYDYHTSMPNILREYNGDLYGFSKGVGDCERNFNQAELGARTDSFAEQASGLVTKLQADSNVDFDDDWKLITIFLGGNDLCEYCEYNITPAVYTSNLRVGLDILFNNIPRAFVNLVQVMNVGLTQTLRKGFISTFVLSSACPCGTFPESEEANELLAEYTEAYQQAVLDLADSGDYDSDNFTVVAQTFYRNITLPYKV
;
A
#
# COMPACT_ATOMS: atom_id res chain seq x y z
N MET A 1 23.40 -17.57 2.44
CA MET A 1 22.52 -18.67 2.90
C MET A 1 21.11 -18.16 2.68
N PHE A 2 20.46 -18.55 1.57
CA PHE A 2 19.09 -18.13 1.27
C PHE A 2 18.14 -19.02 2.06
N CYS A 3 17.17 -18.44 2.75
CA CYS A 3 16.08 -19.21 3.36
C CYS A 3 15.24 -19.80 2.21
N PRO A 4 15.05 -21.12 2.10
CA PRO A 4 14.28 -21.69 1.01
C PRO A 4 12.82 -21.19 1.10
N LEU A 5 12.28 -20.69 -0.02
CA LEU A 5 10.88 -20.31 -0.09
C LEU A 5 10.01 -21.57 0.01
N GLN A 6 8.96 -21.48 0.83
CA GLN A 6 7.96 -22.54 0.95
C GLN A 6 6.92 -22.36 -0.15
N LYS A 7 6.64 -23.42 -0.91
CA LYS A 7 5.57 -23.42 -1.91
C LYS A 7 4.22 -23.27 -1.20
N LEU A 8 3.43 -22.26 -1.58
CA LEU A 8 2.11 -21.94 -1.05
C LEU A 8 1.02 -22.86 -1.63
N GLY A 9 1.19 -23.27 -2.88
CA GLY A 9 0.22 -24.10 -3.62
C GLY A 9 -0.37 -23.34 -4.81
N ALA A 10 -1.15 -24.04 -5.64
CA ALA A 10 -1.76 -23.45 -6.83
C ALA A 10 -2.76 -22.35 -6.47
N PHE A 11 -2.90 -21.37 -7.36
CA PHE A 11 -3.86 -20.28 -7.22
C PHE A 11 -5.30 -20.82 -7.09
N PRO A 12 -6.03 -20.50 -6.00
CA PRO A 12 -7.27 -21.19 -5.65
C PRO A 12 -8.51 -20.63 -6.38
N CYS A 13 -8.38 -19.49 -7.06
CA CYS A 13 -9.50 -18.85 -7.73
C CYS A 13 -9.69 -19.42 -9.16
N PRO A 14 -10.94 -19.49 -9.66
CA PRO A 14 -11.18 -19.93 -11.02
C PRO A 14 -10.57 -18.95 -12.03
N ALA A 15 -10.14 -19.48 -13.17
CA ALA A 15 -9.79 -18.64 -14.31
C ALA A 15 -11.00 -17.81 -14.74
N LEU A 16 -10.81 -16.51 -14.93
CA LEU A 16 -11.80 -15.60 -15.48
C LEU A 16 -11.45 -15.32 -16.94
N SER A 17 -12.42 -15.43 -17.84
CA SER A 17 -12.21 -15.07 -19.24
C SER A 17 -11.94 -13.57 -19.36
N PRO A 18 -10.98 -13.17 -20.23
CA PRO A 18 -10.79 -11.77 -20.59
C PRO A 18 -12.09 -11.09 -21.04
N SER A 19 -12.15 -9.76 -20.89
CA SER A 19 -13.22 -8.99 -21.51
C SER A 19 -13.11 -9.02 -23.05
N ASP A 20 -14.24 -8.95 -23.75
CA ASP A 20 -14.28 -9.01 -25.23
C ASP A 20 -13.57 -7.80 -25.88
N SER A 21 -13.56 -6.67 -25.18
CA SER A 21 -12.84 -5.45 -25.52
C SER A 21 -12.31 -4.78 -24.24
N VAL A 22 -11.39 -3.82 -24.39
CA VAL A 22 -10.96 -2.98 -23.27
C VAL A 22 -12.20 -2.27 -22.68
N PRO A 23 -12.50 -2.43 -21.37
CA PRO A 23 -13.67 -1.81 -20.77
C PRO A 23 -13.59 -0.29 -20.84
N THR A 24 -14.72 0.37 -21.07
CA THR A 24 -14.82 1.84 -21.03
C THR A 24 -15.23 2.37 -19.66
N SER A 25 -15.73 1.49 -18.78
CA SER A 25 -16.13 1.82 -17.42
C SER A 25 -15.42 0.93 -16.41
N VAL A 26 -15.02 1.52 -15.29
CA VAL A 26 -14.41 0.82 -14.16
C VAL A 26 -15.36 -0.22 -13.53
N HIS A 27 -16.66 -0.02 -13.67
CA HIS A 27 -17.69 -0.94 -13.17
C HIS A 27 -17.82 -2.23 -14.00
N GLU A 28 -17.15 -2.30 -15.15
CA GLU A 28 -17.09 -3.49 -16.01
C GLU A 28 -15.72 -4.19 -15.96
N LEU A 29 -14.79 -3.62 -15.18
CA LEU A 29 -13.40 -4.06 -15.14
C LEU A 29 -13.24 -5.47 -14.57
N ARG A 30 -12.48 -6.32 -15.28
CA ARG A 30 -12.06 -7.63 -14.80
C ARG A 30 -10.57 -7.63 -14.47
N PRO A 31 -10.09 -8.58 -13.63
CA PRO A 31 -8.66 -8.68 -13.31
C PRO A 31 -7.74 -8.79 -14.55
N SER A 32 -8.21 -9.42 -15.62
CA SER A 32 -7.50 -9.56 -16.90
C SER A 32 -7.27 -8.25 -17.65
N ASP A 33 -8.11 -7.24 -17.37
CA ASP A 33 -8.14 -5.98 -18.10
C ASP A 33 -7.16 -4.98 -17.49
N ILE A 34 -6.74 -5.19 -16.24
CA ILE A 34 -5.71 -4.41 -15.57
C ILE A 34 -4.38 -4.69 -16.26
N LYS A 35 -3.80 -3.66 -16.88
CA LYS A 35 -2.50 -3.72 -17.55
C LYS A 35 -1.36 -3.24 -16.66
N ILE A 36 -1.64 -2.22 -15.85
CA ILE A 36 -0.63 -1.55 -15.05
C ILE A 36 -0.95 -1.68 -13.56
N VAL A 37 0.06 -1.99 -12.75
CA VAL A 37 0.01 -1.81 -11.30
C VAL A 37 0.94 -0.68 -10.87
N ALA A 38 0.47 0.14 -9.96
CA ALA A 38 1.23 1.20 -9.34
C ALA A 38 0.93 1.27 -7.83
N ALA A 39 1.84 1.87 -7.07
CA ALA A 39 1.63 2.01 -5.64
C ALA A 39 2.28 3.27 -5.07
N ILE A 40 1.60 3.81 -4.07
CA ILE A 40 1.99 4.95 -3.26
C ILE A 40 1.96 4.49 -1.82
N GLY A 41 2.94 4.91 -1.02
CA GLY A 41 2.96 4.47 0.36
C GLY A 41 4.24 4.76 1.09
N ASP A 42 4.46 3.96 2.12
CA ASP A 42 5.59 4.07 3.02
C ASP A 42 6.46 2.80 3.02
N SER A 43 7.17 2.60 4.12
CA SER A 43 7.95 1.41 4.50
C SER A 43 7.29 0.06 4.16
N TYR A 44 5.96 -0.07 4.28
CA TYR A 44 5.26 -1.32 3.95
C TYR A 44 5.24 -1.56 2.44
N THR A 45 4.98 -0.52 1.66
CA THR A 45 4.93 -0.56 0.19
C THR A 45 6.33 -0.60 -0.43
N THR A 46 7.39 -0.21 0.30
CA THR A 46 8.78 -0.47 -0.12
C THR A 46 9.26 -1.90 0.16
N GLY A 47 8.48 -2.72 0.88
CA GLY A 47 8.88 -4.06 1.29
C GLY A 47 10.02 -4.02 2.31
N ARG A 48 9.98 -3.08 3.25
CA ARG A 48 11.03 -2.95 4.26
C ARG A 48 11.18 -4.24 5.07
N ALA A 49 12.41 -4.75 5.15
CA ALA A 49 12.77 -5.91 5.95
C ALA A 49 12.07 -7.24 5.57
N SER A 50 11.43 -7.34 4.40
CA SER A 50 10.71 -8.55 3.97
C SER A 50 11.60 -9.62 3.31
N GLY A 51 12.93 -9.52 3.43
CA GLY A 51 13.89 -10.51 2.93
C GLY A 51 14.00 -11.80 3.77
N GLY A 52 13.26 -11.91 4.87
CA GLY A 52 13.31 -13.04 5.81
C GLY A 52 14.24 -12.84 7.01
N LEU A 53 14.40 -13.88 7.82
CA LEU A 53 14.98 -13.84 9.19
C LEU A 53 16.51 -13.62 9.29
N CYS A 54 17.20 -13.17 8.23
CA CYS A 54 18.63 -12.85 8.34
C CYS A 54 18.84 -11.46 8.96
N PRO A 55 19.78 -11.28 9.91
CA PRO A 55 19.93 -10.04 10.68
C PRO A 55 20.08 -8.75 9.84
N PHE A 56 20.72 -8.85 8.67
CA PHE A 56 20.96 -7.70 7.79
C PHE A 56 19.77 -7.35 6.90
N ASN A 57 18.80 -8.25 6.74
CA ASN A 57 17.62 -7.99 5.90
C ASN A 57 16.78 -6.84 6.47
N MET A 58 16.85 -6.63 7.78
CA MET A 58 16.30 -5.47 8.46
C MET A 58 16.93 -4.15 8.04
N LEU A 59 17.87 -4.07 7.08
CA LEU A 59 18.43 -2.81 6.56
C LEU A 59 17.99 -2.46 5.14
N PHE A 60 17.35 -3.40 4.42
CA PHE A 60 17.01 -3.20 3.01
C PHE A 60 15.50 -3.08 2.74
N ASN A 61 15.20 -2.47 1.60
CA ASN A 61 13.87 -2.38 0.98
C ASN A 61 13.76 -3.46 -0.09
N TYR A 62 13.02 -4.54 0.18
CA TYR A 62 12.79 -5.60 -0.78
C TYR A 62 11.55 -5.27 -1.58
N ARG A 63 11.67 -4.31 -2.51
CA ARG A 63 10.52 -3.81 -3.27
C ARG A 63 9.80 -4.91 -4.03
N GLY A 64 10.54 -5.91 -4.53
CA GLY A 64 9.98 -7.09 -5.17
C GLY A 64 9.11 -7.96 -4.26
N ASN A 65 9.26 -7.86 -2.93
CA ASN A 65 8.47 -8.59 -1.95
C ASN A 65 7.27 -7.80 -1.39
N ALA A 66 7.11 -6.52 -1.76
CA ALA A 66 6.01 -5.70 -1.24
C ALA A 66 4.65 -6.32 -1.60
N TRP A 67 3.74 -6.43 -0.63
CA TRP A 67 2.45 -7.11 -0.85
C TRP A 67 1.58 -6.38 -1.89
N SER A 68 1.70 -5.06 -1.99
CA SER A 68 0.86 -4.21 -2.85
C SER A 68 1.37 -4.09 -4.30
N ILE A 69 2.68 -4.25 -4.54
CA ILE A 69 3.28 -4.01 -5.87
C ILE A 69 4.53 -4.83 -6.18
N GLY A 70 5.00 -5.68 -5.27
CA GLY A 70 6.13 -6.56 -5.53
C GLY A 70 5.76 -7.71 -6.46
N GLY A 71 6.63 -8.05 -7.40
CA GLY A 71 6.44 -9.19 -8.33
C GLY A 71 7.61 -10.16 -8.37
N ASP A 72 8.39 -10.27 -7.30
CA ASP A 72 9.37 -11.34 -7.15
C ASP A 72 8.65 -12.69 -7.02
N ASN A 73 9.22 -13.71 -7.66
CA ASN A 73 8.62 -15.05 -7.81
C ASN A 73 7.24 -15.00 -8.47
N ASP A 74 6.48 -16.09 -8.42
CA ASP A 74 5.09 -16.20 -8.84
C ASP A 74 4.19 -16.43 -7.60
N TYR A 75 2.87 -16.58 -7.82
CA TYR A 75 1.93 -16.85 -6.74
C TYR A 75 2.28 -18.12 -5.95
N ASP A 76 2.84 -19.14 -6.61
CA ASP A 76 3.21 -20.41 -5.98
C ASP A 76 4.21 -20.24 -4.83
N TYR A 77 5.00 -19.16 -4.81
CA TYR A 77 6.01 -18.91 -3.76
C TYR A 77 5.83 -17.61 -2.99
N HIS A 78 5.15 -16.62 -3.54
CA HIS A 78 4.98 -15.32 -2.88
C HIS A 78 3.63 -14.69 -3.23
N THR A 79 2.79 -14.48 -2.23
CA THR A 79 1.52 -13.79 -2.43
C THR A 79 1.73 -12.28 -2.42
N SER A 80 1.47 -11.65 -3.56
CA SER A 80 1.38 -10.21 -3.73
C SER A 80 0.26 -9.88 -4.71
N MET A 81 -0.20 -8.63 -4.72
CA MET A 81 -1.21 -8.17 -5.66
C MET A 81 -0.80 -8.40 -7.13
N PRO A 82 0.44 -8.07 -7.57
CA PRO A 82 0.88 -8.41 -8.92
C PRO A 82 0.95 -9.92 -9.20
N ASN A 83 1.36 -10.73 -8.23
CA ASN A 83 1.45 -12.19 -8.42
C ASN A 83 0.06 -12.81 -8.59
N ILE A 84 -0.94 -12.31 -7.88
CA ILE A 84 -2.35 -12.70 -8.07
C ILE A 84 -2.85 -12.24 -9.44
N LEU A 85 -2.60 -10.98 -9.83
CA LEU A 85 -3.09 -10.45 -11.10
C LEU A 85 -2.46 -11.13 -12.32
N ARG A 86 -1.20 -11.57 -12.22
CA ARG A 86 -0.52 -12.30 -13.29
C ARG A 86 -1.14 -13.66 -13.60
N GLU A 87 -1.90 -14.24 -12.68
CA GLU A 87 -2.72 -15.44 -12.95
C GLU A 87 -3.87 -15.16 -13.93
N TYR A 88 -4.29 -13.89 -14.06
CA TYR A 88 -5.34 -13.45 -14.97
C TYR A 88 -4.80 -12.69 -16.19
N ASN A 89 -3.68 -11.99 -16.05
CA ASN A 89 -3.02 -11.24 -17.12
C ASN A 89 -1.49 -11.40 -17.03
N GLY A 90 -0.91 -12.29 -17.86
CA GLY A 90 0.53 -12.52 -17.91
C GLY A 90 1.36 -11.31 -18.36
N ASP A 91 0.74 -10.35 -19.05
CA ASP A 91 1.38 -9.13 -19.58
C ASP A 91 1.33 -7.95 -18.59
N LEU A 92 0.98 -8.19 -17.32
CA LEU A 92 0.94 -7.16 -16.29
C LEU A 92 2.28 -6.42 -16.18
N TYR A 93 2.24 -5.08 -16.15
CA TYR A 93 3.43 -4.23 -16.08
C TYR A 93 3.39 -3.27 -14.87
N GLY A 94 4.54 -2.70 -14.51
CA GLY A 94 4.66 -1.68 -13.46
C GLY A 94 5.06 -2.17 -12.06
N PHE A 95 5.01 -3.48 -11.81
CA PHE A 95 5.36 -4.08 -10.51
C PHE A 95 6.85 -3.99 -10.20
N SER A 96 7.22 -3.87 -8.93
CA SER A 96 8.63 -3.81 -8.51
C SER A 96 9.31 -5.18 -8.49
N LYS A 97 10.63 -5.21 -8.66
CA LYS A 97 11.46 -6.41 -8.48
C LYS A 97 12.66 -6.14 -7.57
N GLY A 98 13.18 -7.21 -6.98
CA GLY A 98 14.46 -7.20 -6.27
C GLY A 98 14.51 -6.27 -5.07
N VAL A 99 15.73 -5.83 -4.77
CA VAL A 99 16.09 -5.06 -3.57
C VAL A 99 16.58 -3.67 -3.95
N GLY A 100 16.14 -2.66 -3.22
CA GLY A 100 16.47 -1.26 -3.47
C GLY A 100 15.61 -0.64 -4.57
N ASP A 101 16.10 0.45 -5.15
CA ASP A 101 15.28 1.32 -6.01
C ASP A 101 15.49 1.12 -7.51
N CYS A 102 16.47 0.29 -7.92
CA CYS A 102 16.80 0.09 -9.33
C CYS A 102 15.62 -0.46 -10.15
N GLU A 103 14.86 -1.39 -9.57
CA GLU A 103 13.69 -2.00 -10.21
C GLU A 103 12.40 -1.66 -9.45
N ARG A 104 12.29 -0.43 -8.94
CA ARG A 104 11.07 0.03 -8.25
C ARG A 104 9.88 0.22 -9.19
N ASN A 105 10.12 0.48 -10.48
CA ASN A 105 9.08 0.74 -11.49
C ASN A 105 8.06 1.78 -11.01
N PHE A 106 6.76 1.47 -10.96
CA PHE A 106 5.71 2.42 -10.54
C PHE A 106 5.45 2.47 -9.03
N ASN A 107 6.30 1.84 -8.21
CA ASN A 107 6.26 2.00 -6.77
C ASN A 107 6.87 3.35 -6.35
N GLN A 108 6.02 4.35 -6.05
CA GLN A 108 6.43 5.67 -5.55
C GLN A 108 6.63 5.72 -4.03
N ALA A 109 6.45 4.61 -3.32
CA ALA A 109 6.59 4.61 -1.88
C ALA A 109 8.01 4.93 -1.41
N GLU A 110 8.09 5.67 -0.32
CA GLU A 110 9.32 6.10 0.33
C GLU A 110 9.35 5.68 1.80
N LEU A 111 10.54 5.34 2.31
CA LEU A 111 10.71 4.95 3.70
C LEU A 111 10.34 6.11 4.64
N GLY A 112 9.51 5.84 5.65
CA GLY A 112 9.09 6.87 6.61
C GLY A 112 8.11 7.90 6.06
N ALA A 113 7.60 7.72 4.84
CA ALA A 113 6.61 8.61 4.25
C ALA A 113 5.35 8.72 5.11
N ARG A 114 4.89 9.95 5.33
CA ARG A 114 3.58 10.27 5.89
C ARG A 114 2.63 10.77 4.82
N THR A 115 1.40 11.05 5.19
CA THR A 115 0.41 11.59 4.24
C THR A 115 0.79 12.95 3.66
N ASP A 116 1.60 13.76 4.33
CA ASP A 116 2.11 15.05 3.81
C ASP A 116 2.91 14.89 2.49
N SER A 117 3.53 13.72 2.27
CA SER A 117 4.25 13.38 1.05
C SER A 117 3.38 12.80 -0.08
N PHE A 118 2.09 12.52 0.17
CA PHE A 118 1.23 11.86 -0.82
C PHE A 118 1.13 12.66 -2.12
N ALA A 119 0.98 13.99 -2.03
CA ALA A 119 0.92 14.85 -3.21
C ALA A 119 2.16 14.72 -4.11
N GLU A 120 3.35 14.63 -3.52
CA GLU A 120 4.61 14.45 -4.24
C GLU A 120 4.69 13.06 -4.89
N GLN A 121 4.36 12.01 -4.14
CA GLN A 121 4.33 10.64 -4.67
C GLN A 121 3.31 10.50 -5.82
N ALA A 122 2.13 11.11 -5.71
CA ALA A 122 1.10 11.12 -6.74
C ALA A 122 1.58 11.84 -8.01
N SER A 123 2.17 13.03 -7.87
CA SER A 123 2.73 13.79 -9.00
C SER A 123 3.86 13.02 -9.70
N GLY A 124 4.72 12.37 -8.90
CA GLY A 124 5.78 11.51 -9.42
C GLY A 124 5.24 10.29 -10.18
N LEU A 125 4.14 9.69 -9.71
CA LEU A 125 3.48 8.59 -10.41
C LEU A 125 2.89 9.03 -11.75
N VAL A 126 2.15 10.15 -11.78
CA VAL A 126 1.60 10.75 -13.01
C VAL A 126 2.72 10.94 -14.03
N THR A 127 3.81 11.60 -13.62
CA THR A 127 4.95 11.89 -14.49
C THR A 127 5.56 10.62 -15.06
N LYS A 128 5.76 9.58 -14.24
CA LYS A 128 6.33 8.31 -14.71
C LYS A 128 5.42 7.56 -15.66
N LEU A 129 4.11 7.52 -15.38
CA LEU A 129 3.14 6.85 -16.24
C LEU A 129 3.06 7.54 -17.62
N GLN A 130 3.11 8.87 -17.67
CA GLN A 130 3.10 9.63 -18.92
C GLN A 130 4.39 9.48 -19.73
N ALA A 131 5.53 9.25 -19.05
CA ALA A 131 6.84 9.18 -19.69
C ALA A 131 7.24 7.77 -20.15
N ASP A 132 6.59 6.72 -19.63
CA ASP A 132 6.94 5.34 -19.96
C ASP A 132 6.29 4.90 -21.27
N SER A 133 7.12 4.60 -22.28
CA SER A 133 6.65 4.17 -23.61
C SER A 133 5.99 2.79 -23.63
N ASN A 134 6.06 2.02 -22.54
CA ASN A 134 5.37 0.74 -22.41
C ASN A 134 3.97 0.88 -21.81
N VAL A 135 3.54 2.10 -21.49
CA VAL A 135 2.21 2.40 -20.96
C VAL A 135 1.43 3.17 -22.01
N ASP A 136 0.27 2.63 -22.40
CA ASP A 136 -0.75 3.46 -23.03
C ASP A 136 -1.43 4.29 -21.95
N PHE A 137 -0.98 5.54 -21.81
CA PHE A 137 -1.41 6.39 -20.71
C PHE A 137 -2.92 6.62 -20.68
N ASP A 138 -3.55 6.74 -21.85
CA ASP A 138 -4.98 7.02 -21.96
C ASP A 138 -5.82 5.75 -21.94
N ASP A 139 -5.31 4.65 -22.54
CA ASP A 139 -6.10 3.44 -22.75
C ASP A 139 -5.85 2.28 -21.77
N ASP A 140 -4.69 2.19 -21.12
CA ASP A 140 -4.42 1.09 -20.19
C ASP A 140 -5.16 1.26 -18.85
N TRP A 141 -5.82 0.21 -18.36
CA TRP A 141 -6.35 0.22 -16.99
C TRP A 141 -5.24 0.06 -15.95
N LYS A 142 -5.25 0.94 -14.96
CA LYS A 142 -4.23 1.07 -13.91
C LYS A 142 -4.85 0.73 -12.56
N LEU A 143 -4.30 -0.26 -11.87
CA LEU A 143 -4.58 -0.50 -10.46
C LEU A 143 -3.57 0.23 -9.60
N ILE A 144 -4.02 1.20 -8.80
CA ILE A 144 -3.15 2.00 -7.94
C ILE A 144 -3.46 1.66 -6.48
N THR A 145 -2.49 1.14 -5.73
CA THR A 145 -2.67 0.88 -4.29
C THR A 145 -2.02 1.97 -3.45
N ILE A 146 -2.80 2.63 -2.60
CA ILE A 146 -2.34 3.68 -1.69
C ILE A 146 -2.40 3.14 -0.26
N PHE A 147 -1.26 3.14 0.43
CA PHE A 147 -1.20 2.77 1.84
C PHE A 147 -0.26 3.71 2.61
N LEU A 148 -0.86 4.69 3.29
CA LEU A 148 -0.21 5.73 4.10
C LEU A 148 -0.99 5.93 5.40
N GLY A 149 -0.41 6.65 6.36
CA GLY A 149 -1.01 6.93 7.67
C GLY A 149 -0.37 6.18 8.84
N GLY A 150 0.41 5.14 8.56
CA GLY A 150 1.12 4.39 9.60
C GLY A 150 2.13 5.28 10.32
N ASN A 151 3.00 5.97 9.57
CA ASN A 151 3.97 6.90 10.14
C ASN A 151 3.29 8.10 10.81
N ASP A 152 2.18 8.60 10.24
CA ASP A 152 1.38 9.67 10.83
C ASP A 152 0.92 9.30 12.26
N LEU A 153 0.38 8.10 12.47
CA LEU A 153 0.02 7.61 13.80
C LEU A 153 1.24 7.24 14.67
N CYS A 154 2.36 6.87 14.07
CA CYS A 154 3.59 6.55 14.79
C CYS A 154 4.31 7.79 15.33
N GLU A 155 4.03 8.96 14.76
CA GLU A 155 4.71 10.23 15.08
C GLU A 155 3.70 11.36 15.44
N TYR A 156 2.42 11.03 15.65
CA TYR A 156 1.35 12.02 15.91
C TYR A 156 1.66 12.93 17.10
N CYS A 157 2.34 12.40 18.12
CA CYS A 157 2.71 13.11 19.34
C CYS A 157 3.86 14.10 19.13
N GLU A 158 4.64 13.97 18.06
CA GLU A 158 5.75 14.85 17.73
C GLU A 158 5.35 15.94 16.71
N TYR A 159 4.48 15.60 15.75
CA TYR A 159 4.17 16.47 14.61
C TYR A 159 2.72 16.96 14.55
N ASN A 160 1.92 16.73 15.59
CA ASN A 160 0.51 17.17 15.70
C ASN A 160 -0.34 16.81 14.46
N ILE A 161 -0.23 15.56 14.02
CA ILE A 161 -0.87 15.07 12.79
C ILE A 161 -2.30 14.65 13.12
N THR A 162 -3.19 15.62 13.19
CA THR A 162 -4.59 15.39 13.55
C THR A 162 -5.34 14.64 12.43
N PRO A 163 -6.49 14.00 12.71
CA PRO A 163 -7.33 13.39 11.68
C PRO A 163 -7.74 14.35 10.56
N ALA A 164 -7.90 15.64 10.87
CA ALA A 164 -8.19 16.65 9.86
C ALA A 164 -7.01 16.87 8.90
N VAL A 165 -5.78 16.88 9.41
CA VAL A 165 -4.55 16.99 8.59
C VAL A 165 -4.40 15.75 7.71
N TYR A 166 -4.54 14.56 8.27
CA TYR A 166 -4.51 13.30 7.52
C TYR A 166 -5.53 13.28 6.39
N THR A 167 -6.79 13.62 6.69
CA THR A 167 -7.87 13.65 5.69
C THR A 167 -7.59 14.68 4.58
N SER A 168 -7.09 15.86 4.96
CA SER A 168 -6.71 16.91 4.00
C SER A 168 -5.60 16.43 3.06
N ASN A 169 -4.57 15.80 3.61
CA ASN A 169 -3.45 15.29 2.82
C ASN A 169 -3.90 14.18 1.86
N LEU A 170 -4.78 13.27 2.30
CA LEU A 170 -5.37 12.26 1.43
C LEU A 170 -6.14 12.89 0.27
N ARG A 171 -6.99 13.88 0.52
CA ARG A 171 -7.71 14.60 -0.54
C ARG A 171 -6.77 15.20 -1.56
N VAL A 172 -5.73 15.92 -1.13
CA VAL A 172 -4.78 16.56 -2.05
C VAL A 172 -4.12 15.52 -2.96
N GLY A 173 -3.70 14.37 -2.42
CA GLY A 173 -3.11 13.30 -3.22
C GLY A 173 -4.11 12.64 -4.19
N LEU A 174 -5.33 12.37 -3.72
CA LEU A 174 -6.41 11.80 -4.54
C LEU A 174 -6.83 12.76 -5.66
N ASP A 175 -6.93 14.06 -5.39
CA ASP A 175 -7.23 15.09 -6.39
C ASP A 175 -6.19 15.10 -7.50
N ILE A 176 -4.90 14.93 -7.17
CA ILE A 176 -3.85 14.84 -8.19
C ILE A 176 -4.06 13.60 -9.06
N LEU A 177 -4.32 12.44 -8.48
CA LEU A 177 -4.55 11.21 -9.26
C LEU A 177 -5.80 11.33 -10.13
N PHE A 178 -6.93 11.74 -9.54
CA PHE A 178 -8.22 11.87 -10.22
C PHE A 178 -8.18 12.83 -11.41
N ASN A 179 -7.54 13.98 -11.23
CA ASN A 179 -7.48 15.00 -12.27
C ASN A 179 -6.48 14.68 -13.39
N ASN A 180 -5.53 13.76 -13.18
CA ASN A 180 -4.41 13.57 -14.10
C ASN A 180 -4.24 12.15 -14.65
N ILE A 181 -4.86 11.12 -14.05
CA ILE A 181 -4.72 9.72 -14.50
C ILE A 181 -6.08 9.19 -14.97
N PRO A 182 -6.25 8.91 -16.27
CA PRO A 182 -7.42 8.22 -16.77
C PRO A 182 -7.34 6.70 -16.49
N ARG A 183 -8.48 6.00 -16.56
CA ARG A 183 -8.62 4.55 -16.42
C ARG A 183 -7.93 4.00 -15.17
N ALA A 184 -8.27 4.52 -14.00
CA ALA A 184 -7.68 4.07 -12.75
C ALA A 184 -8.69 3.46 -11.77
N PHE A 185 -8.36 2.28 -11.27
CA PHE A 185 -8.98 1.71 -10.09
C PHE A 185 -8.03 1.95 -8.91
N VAL A 186 -8.46 2.71 -7.91
CA VAL A 186 -7.63 3.07 -6.77
C VAL A 186 -8.07 2.31 -5.53
N ASN A 187 -7.16 1.50 -4.99
CA ASN A 187 -7.30 0.89 -3.67
C ASN A 187 -6.76 1.85 -2.60
N LEU A 188 -7.66 2.47 -1.84
CA LEU A 188 -7.28 3.28 -0.67
C LEU A 188 -7.34 2.43 0.60
N VAL A 189 -6.18 2.07 1.13
CA VAL A 189 -6.08 1.11 2.22
C VAL A 189 -6.15 1.81 3.58
N GLN A 190 -7.03 1.30 4.45
CA GLN A 190 -7.11 1.78 5.83
C GLN A 190 -5.81 1.51 6.59
N VAL A 191 -5.39 2.50 7.40
CA VAL A 191 -4.26 2.35 8.31
C VAL A 191 -4.55 1.25 9.36
N MET A 192 -3.52 0.50 9.72
CA MET A 192 -3.59 -0.45 10.83
C MET A 192 -3.58 0.25 12.19
N ASN A 193 -4.16 -0.40 13.20
CA ASN A 193 -4.04 0.07 14.57
C ASN A 193 -2.59 -0.12 15.08
N VAL A 194 -1.81 0.95 15.04
CA VAL A 194 -0.41 0.93 15.49
C VAL A 194 -0.29 0.72 17.00
N GLY A 195 -1.34 0.93 17.79
CA GLY A 195 -1.38 0.60 19.22
C GLY A 195 -1.19 -0.90 19.51
N LEU A 196 -1.40 -1.79 18.53
CA LEU A 196 -1.08 -3.22 18.68
C LEU A 196 0.42 -3.48 18.92
N THR A 197 1.29 -2.59 18.46
CA THR A 197 2.75 -2.68 18.66
C THR A 197 3.16 -2.68 20.13
N GLN A 198 2.33 -2.12 21.01
CA GLN A 198 2.56 -2.09 22.45
C GLN A 198 2.69 -3.49 23.06
N THR A 199 2.03 -4.48 22.46
CA THR A 199 2.09 -5.89 22.89
C THR A 199 3.36 -6.61 22.42
N LEU A 200 4.11 -6.01 21.48
CA LEU A 200 5.31 -6.54 20.85
C LEU A 200 6.61 -6.05 21.49
N ARG A 201 6.55 -5.25 22.57
CA ARG A 201 7.69 -4.68 23.32
C ARG A 201 8.49 -5.73 24.14
N LYS A 202 8.76 -6.91 23.57
CA LYS A 202 9.45 -8.03 24.25
C LYS A 202 10.92 -8.11 23.82
N GLY A 203 11.81 -7.94 24.79
CA GLY A 203 13.26 -8.06 24.59
C GLY A 203 13.89 -6.83 23.95
N PHE A 204 15.21 -6.71 24.10
CA PHE A 204 15.97 -5.51 23.75
C PHE A 204 15.84 -5.12 22.27
N ILE A 205 15.96 -6.09 21.35
CA ILE A 205 15.93 -5.82 19.91
C ILE A 205 14.56 -5.30 19.47
N SER A 206 13.47 -5.93 19.92
CA SER A 206 12.12 -5.50 19.56
C SER A 206 11.83 -4.09 20.08
N THR A 207 12.15 -3.84 21.36
CA THR A 207 11.99 -2.53 21.98
C THR A 207 12.78 -1.46 21.23
N PHE A 208 14.04 -1.73 20.87
CA PHE A 208 14.88 -0.79 20.11
C PHE A 208 14.27 -0.48 18.74
N VAL A 209 13.92 -1.49 17.95
CA VAL A 209 13.33 -1.30 16.61
C VAL A 209 12.02 -0.52 16.70
N LEU A 210 11.12 -0.91 17.60
CA LEU A 210 9.82 -0.24 17.73
C LEU A 210 9.94 1.18 18.27
N SER A 211 10.92 1.46 19.15
CA SER A 211 11.16 2.81 19.64
C SER A 211 11.62 3.77 18.54
N SER A 212 12.27 3.25 17.50
CA SER A 212 12.68 4.07 16.34
C SER A 212 11.63 4.08 15.23
N ALA A 213 10.94 2.98 14.99
CA ALA A 213 10.01 2.85 13.88
C ALA A 213 8.61 3.41 14.19
N CYS A 214 8.19 3.35 15.46
CA CYS A 214 6.86 3.80 15.86
C CYS A 214 6.84 4.30 17.32
N PRO A 215 7.54 5.41 17.63
CA PRO A 215 7.73 5.89 19.00
C PRO A 215 6.40 6.21 19.69
N CYS A 216 5.53 7.03 19.10
CA CYS A 216 4.28 7.43 19.76
C CYS A 216 3.27 6.28 19.84
N GLY A 217 3.20 5.46 18.78
CA GLY A 217 2.29 4.31 18.74
C GLY A 217 2.70 3.20 19.70
N THR A 218 4.01 2.94 19.79
CA THR A 218 4.55 1.92 20.68
C THR A 218 4.78 2.44 22.07
N PHE A 219 5.08 3.69 22.37
CA PHE A 219 5.41 4.17 23.72
C PHE A 219 4.69 5.49 24.02
N PRO A 220 3.34 5.47 24.17
CA PRO A 220 2.60 6.66 24.54
C PRO A 220 3.08 7.20 25.89
N GLU A 221 3.16 8.53 26.02
CA GLU A 221 3.70 9.21 27.21
C GLU A 221 2.79 9.10 28.43
N SER A 222 1.48 8.94 28.21
CA SER A 222 0.46 8.80 29.25
C SER A 222 -0.73 7.95 28.77
N GLU A 223 -1.68 7.66 29.67
CA GLU A 223 -2.92 6.99 29.29
C GLU A 223 -3.77 7.87 28.36
N GLU A 224 -3.81 9.18 28.61
CA GLU A 224 -4.52 10.14 27.75
C GLU A 224 -3.92 10.17 26.34
N ALA A 225 -2.59 10.07 26.21
CA ALA A 225 -1.95 9.96 24.91
C ALA A 225 -2.36 8.66 24.20
N ASN A 226 -2.46 7.54 24.93
CA ASN A 226 -2.87 6.25 24.40
C ASN A 226 -4.35 6.24 23.95
N GLU A 227 -5.24 6.88 24.72
CA GLU A 227 -6.64 7.09 24.33
C GLU A 227 -6.75 7.94 23.07
N LEU A 228 -5.98 9.03 22.98
CA LEU A 228 -5.93 9.89 21.80
C LEU A 228 -5.41 9.15 20.56
N LEU A 229 -4.42 8.27 20.71
CA LEU A 229 -3.94 7.41 19.62
C LEU A 229 -5.06 6.50 19.09
N ALA A 230 -5.86 5.91 19.98
CA ALA A 230 -6.99 5.09 19.59
C ALA A 230 -8.06 5.90 18.85
N GLU A 231 -8.39 7.10 19.36
CA GLU A 231 -9.30 8.03 18.68
C GLU A 231 -8.80 8.41 17.28
N TYR A 232 -7.51 8.75 17.15
CA TYR A 232 -6.91 9.11 15.86
C TYR A 232 -6.91 7.93 14.89
N THR A 233 -6.61 6.73 15.37
CA THR A 233 -6.65 5.50 14.57
C THR A 233 -8.06 5.29 13.99
N GLU A 234 -9.10 5.38 14.83
CA GLU A 234 -10.48 5.23 14.39
C GLU A 234 -10.89 6.32 13.40
N ALA A 235 -10.51 7.57 13.67
CA ALA A 235 -10.82 8.70 12.79
C ALA A 235 -10.10 8.61 11.44
N TYR A 236 -8.85 8.12 11.40
CA TYR A 236 -8.11 7.89 10.14
C TYR A 236 -8.76 6.78 9.31
N GLN A 237 -9.16 5.69 9.96
CA GLN A 237 -9.88 4.61 9.31
C GLN A 237 -11.22 5.10 8.75
N GLN A 238 -11.95 5.90 9.52
CA GLN A 238 -13.23 6.48 9.08
C GLN A 238 -13.02 7.46 7.91
N ALA A 239 -11.99 8.30 7.94
CA ALA A 239 -11.68 9.22 6.85
C ALA A 239 -11.45 8.50 5.49
N VAL A 240 -10.80 7.32 5.51
CA VAL A 240 -10.65 6.50 4.29
C VAL A 240 -11.99 6.02 3.74
N LEU A 241 -12.93 5.63 4.61
CA LEU A 241 -14.28 5.24 4.19
C LEU A 241 -15.03 6.45 3.63
N ASP A 242 -15.03 7.55 4.38
CA ASP A 242 -15.76 8.76 4.00
C ASP A 242 -15.27 9.33 2.65
N LEU A 243 -13.96 9.23 2.35
CA LEU A 243 -13.40 9.66 1.08
C LEU A 243 -13.75 8.73 -0.08
N ALA A 244 -13.78 7.41 0.14
CA ALA A 244 -14.17 6.46 -0.90
C ALA A 244 -15.68 6.55 -1.17
N ASP A 245 -16.49 6.75 -0.12
CA ASP A 245 -17.95 6.80 -0.20
C ASP A 245 -18.50 8.21 -0.52
N SER A 246 -17.63 9.23 -0.69
CA SER A 246 -18.09 10.61 -0.92
C SER A 246 -18.73 10.81 -2.29
N GLY A 247 -18.39 9.95 -3.27
CA GLY A 247 -18.74 10.12 -4.68
C GLY A 247 -17.87 11.14 -5.42
N ASP A 248 -16.92 11.81 -4.75
CA ASP A 248 -16.02 12.79 -5.39
C ASP A 248 -15.05 12.11 -6.37
N TYR A 249 -14.73 10.84 -6.11
CA TYR A 249 -13.76 10.06 -6.89
C TYR A 249 -14.39 8.81 -7.52
N ASP A 250 -15.64 8.92 -8.01
CA ASP A 250 -16.34 7.84 -8.71
C ASP A 250 -16.89 8.31 -10.06
N SER A 251 -16.40 7.69 -11.13
CA SER A 251 -16.77 7.95 -12.52
C SER A 251 -16.52 6.70 -13.35
N ASP A 252 -16.99 6.67 -14.59
CA ASP A 252 -16.68 5.56 -15.51
C ASP A 252 -15.17 5.36 -15.69
N ASN A 253 -14.37 6.42 -15.61
CA ASN A 253 -12.94 6.35 -15.93
C ASN A 253 -12.03 6.23 -14.69
N PHE A 254 -12.58 6.39 -13.49
CA PHE A 254 -11.80 6.45 -12.25
C PHE A 254 -12.69 6.12 -11.06
N THR A 255 -12.24 5.23 -10.17
CA THR A 255 -12.92 4.99 -8.89
C THR A 255 -11.91 4.83 -7.74
N VAL A 256 -12.30 5.26 -6.54
CA VAL A 256 -11.58 4.98 -5.29
C VAL A 256 -12.41 4.02 -4.46
N VAL A 257 -11.82 2.90 -4.06
CA VAL A 257 -12.43 1.91 -3.18
C VAL A 257 -11.62 1.78 -1.90
N ALA A 258 -12.31 1.86 -0.76
CA ALA A 258 -11.71 1.62 0.54
C ALA A 258 -11.42 0.14 0.78
N GLN A 259 -10.20 -0.16 1.20
CA GLN A 259 -9.78 -1.51 1.60
C GLN A 259 -9.66 -1.58 3.12
N THR A 260 -10.55 -2.35 3.75
CA THR A 260 -10.79 -2.33 5.21
C THR A 260 -10.18 -3.51 5.96
N PHE A 261 -9.35 -4.32 5.32
CA PHE A 261 -8.84 -5.57 5.88
C PHE A 261 -7.88 -5.39 7.07
N TYR A 262 -7.36 -4.17 7.32
CA TYR A 262 -6.60 -3.84 8.53
C TYR A 262 -7.48 -3.36 9.69
N ARG A 263 -8.78 -3.17 9.47
CA ARG A 263 -9.74 -2.88 10.55
C ARG A 263 -9.86 -4.10 11.45
N ASN A 264 -9.74 -3.90 12.76
CA ASN A 264 -9.83 -4.96 13.76
C ASN A 264 -8.86 -6.14 13.55
N ILE A 265 -7.70 -5.89 12.96
CA ILE A 265 -6.66 -6.92 12.82
C ILE A 265 -6.22 -7.43 14.21
N THR A 266 -5.96 -8.73 14.29
CA THR A 266 -5.36 -9.36 15.48
C THR A 266 -3.96 -9.84 15.13
N LEU A 267 -3.07 -9.83 16.12
CA LEU A 267 -1.73 -10.39 15.92
C LEU A 267 -1.83 -11.89 15.63
N PRO A 268 -1.15 -12.41 14.60
CA PRO A 268 -1.17 -13.83 14.32
C PRO A 268 -0.65 -14.61 15.53
N TYR A 269 -1.39 -15.64 15.93
CA TYR A 269 -1.00 -16.53 17.02
C TYR A 269 0.34 -17.20 16.67
N LYS A 270 1.27 -17.22 17.64
CA LYS A 270 2.39 -18.16 17.57
C LYS A 270 1.82 -19.56 17.74
N VAL A 271 1.76 -20.33 16.65
CA VAL A 271 1.60 -21.78 16.72
C VAL A 271 2.96 -22.39 17.07
#